data_AF-A0A928PT32-F1
#
_entry.id   AF-A0A928PT32-F1
#
_cell.length_a   1.000
_cell.length_b   1.000
_cell.length_c   1.000
_cell.angle_alpha   90.00
_cell.angle_beta   90.00
_cell.angle_gamma   90.00
#
_symmetry.space_group_name_H-M   'P 1'
#
loop_
_entity.id
_entity.type
_entity.pdbx_description
1 polymer ?
#
loop_
_entity_poly.entity_id
_entity_poly.type
_entity_poly.pdbx_seq_one_letter_code
_entity_poly.pdbx_strand_id
1 'polypeptide(L)'
;MEKIRVQLTDCPKAKPADETKLGFGKIFTDHMFIMEYHEGQGWHDPRIVPFGPIALSPAATCLHYGQEVFEGMKAYRTEDGRIQLFRPEKN
;
A
#
# COMPACT_ATOMS: atom_id res chain seq x y z
N MET A 1 -7.64 -3.93 18.69
CA MET A 1 -6.82 -3.69 17.49
C MET A 1 -5.60 -2.89 17.90
N GLU A 2 -4.42 -3.30 17.46
CA GLU A 2 -3.19 -2.52 17.67
C GLU A 2 -3.30 -1.17 16.95
N LYS A 3 -2.70 -0.11 17.52
CA LYS A 3 -2.75 1.22 16.94
C LYS A 3 -1.82 1.28 15.72
N ILE A 4 -2.36 1.66 14.56
CA ILE A 4 -1.55 1.86 13.34
C ILE A 4 -0.63 3.07 13.55
N ARG A 5 0.68 2.86 13.46
CA ARG A 5 1.66 3.95 13.48
C ARG A 5 1.69 4.63 12.12
N VAL A 6 1.79 5.96 12.10
CA VAL A 6 1.80 6.75 10.86
C VAL A 6 3.06 7.62 10.85
N GLN A 7 3.90 7.40 9.86
CA GLN A 7 5.05 8.23 9.56
C GLN A 7 4.84 8.89 8.20
N LEU A 8 4.68 10.22 8.21
CA LEU A 8 4.54 11.00 6.97
C LEU A 8 5.92 11.17 6.30
N THR A 9 5.91 11.49 5.00
CA THR A 9 7.15 11.78 4.28
C THR A 9 7.49 13.24 4.50
N ASP A 10 8.77 13.55 4.65
CA ASP A 10 9.27 14.92 4.73
C ASP A 10 9.46 15.54 3.33
N CYS A 11 9.44 14.71 2.28
CA CYS A 11 9.64 15.11 0.88
C CYS A 11 8.48 14.59 -0.01
N PRO A 12 7.29 15.25 0.01
CA PRO A 12 6.15 14.83 -0.80
C PRO A 12 6.45 14.95 -2.30
N LYS A 13 5.98 13.97 -3.08
CA LYS A 13 6.09 14.02 -4.54
C LYS A 13 5.11 15.06 -5.11
N ALA A 14 5.49 15.69 -6.22
CA ALA A 14 4.56 16.50 -6.98
C ALA A 14 3.42 15.61 -7.51
N LYS A 15 2.17 16.04 -7.30
CA LYS A 15 1.01 15.32 -7.85
C LYS A 15 1.01 15.44 -9.37
N PRO A 16 0.55 14.41 -10.11
CA PRO A 16 0.40 14.51 -11.55
C PRO A 16 -0.50 15.70 -11.91
N ALA A 17 -0.01 16.58 -12.79
CA ALA A 17 -0.74 17.77 -13.21
C ALA A 17 -1.77 17.49 -14.32
N ASP A 18 -1.56 16.42 -15.08
CA ASP A 18 -2.40 16.02 -16.21
C ASP A 18 -2.95 14.60 -15.98
N GLU A 19 -4.22 14.53 -15.57
CA GLU A 19 -4.90 13.27 -15.26
C GLU A 19 -5.08 12.37 -16.49
N THR A 20 -4.97 12.92 -17.71
CA THR A 20 -5.06 12.13 -18.95
C THR A 20 -3.80 11.29 -19.20
N LYS A 21 -2.72 11.52 -18.44
CA LYS A 21 -1.40 10.88 -18.61
C LYS A 21 -0.96 10.00 -17.44
N LEU A 22 -1.89 9.55 -16.59
CA LEU A 22 -1.56 8.77 -15.37
C LEU A 22 -0.93 7.40 -15.69
N GLY A 23 -1.51 6.65 -16.63
CA GLY A 23 -1.13 5.27 -16.92
C GLY A 23 -1.42 4.30 -15.76
N PHE A 24 -1.57 3.00 -16.05
CA PHE A 24 -1.82 1.99 -15.02
C PHE A 24 -0.51 1.52 -14.37
N GLY A 25 -0.42 1.58 -13.03
CA GLY A 25 0.68 1.00 -12.26
C GLY A 25 2.05 1.68 -12.45
N LYS A 26 2.09 2.96 -12.82
CA LYS A 26 3.33 3.71 -13.09
C LYS A 26 3.65 4.79 -12.05
N ILE A 27 2.60 5.38 -11.46
CA ILE A 27 2.72 6.47 -10.49
C ILE A 27 2.21 5.97 -9.15
N PHE A 28 3.03 6.09 -8.12
CA PHE A 28 2.74 5.62 -6.76
C PHE A 28 2.66 6.79 -5.78
N THR A 29 1.80 6.67 -4.78
CA THR A 29 1.61 7.66 -3.70
C THR A 29 2.82 7.77 -2.79
N ASP A 30 2.81 8.75 -1.90
CA ASP A 30 3.91 9.04 -0.97
C ASP A 30 4.11 7.98 0.12
N HIS A 31 3.09 7.16 0.38
CA HIS A 31 3.07 6.20 1.50
C HIS A 31 2.62 4.81 1.07
N MET A 32 3.00 3.83 1.89
CA MET A 32 2.57 2.43 1.81
C MET A 32 2.22 1.90 3.21
N PHE A 33 1.35 0.89 3.26
CA PHE A 33 1.05 0.14 4.49
C PHE A 33 1.92 -1.11 4.57
N ILE A 34 2.44 -1.42 5.75
CA ILE A 34 3.20 -2.64 6.06
C ILE A 34 2.69 -3.21 7.39
N MET A 35 2.63 -4.53 7.48
CA MET A 35 2.38 -5.26 8.71
C MET A 35 3.20 -6.55 8.68
N GLU A 36 3.73 -6.95 9.82
CA GLU A 36 4.60 -8.12 9.92
C GLU A 36 3.85 -9.32 10.50
N TYR A 37 4.26 -10.51 10.08
CA TYR A 37 3.79 -11.77 10.63
C TYR A 37 5.00 -12.61 11.01
N HIS A 38 5.01 -13.12 12.23
CA HIS A 38 5.98 -14.10 12.68
C HIS A 38 5.25 -15.27 13.34
N GLU A 39 5.74 -16.49 13.10
CA GLU A 39 5.17 -17.69 13.72
C GLU A 39 5.24 -17.58 15.26
N GLY A 40 4.15 -17.96 15.94
CA GLY A 40 4.02 -17.83 17.41
C GLY A 40 3.62 -16.44 17.91
N GLN A 41 3.94 -15.36 17.19
CA GLN A 41 3.52 -14.00 17.54
C GLN A 41 2.25 -13.57 16.79
N GLY A 42 2.06 -14.06 15.57
CA GLY A 42 1.00 -13.63 14.67
C GLY A 42 1.29 -12.27 14.03
N TRP A 43 0.23 -11.62 13.55
CA TRP A 43 0.30 -10.29 12.94
C TRP A 43 0.59 -9.22 13.98
N HIS A 44 1.54 -8.33 13.69
CA HIS A 44 1.91 -7.22 14.56
C HIS A 44 2.54 -6.08 13.76
N ASP A 45 2.81 -4.97 14.46
CA ASP A 45 3.52 -3.81 13.94
C ASP A 45 2.85 -3.12 12.72
N PRO A 46 1.52 -2.87 12.73
CA PRO A 46 0.86 -2.21 11.61
C PRO A 46 1.32 -0.76 11.47
N ARG A 47 1.78 -0.39 10.27
CA ARG A 47 2.34 0.94 10.01
C ARG A 47 2.06 1.46 8.61
N ILE A 48 1.82 2.78 8.54
CA ILE A 48 1.86 3.56 7.31
C ILE A 48 3.20 4.31 7.31
N VAL A 49 4.02 4.07 6.29
CA VAL A 49 5.38 4.61 6.17
C VAL A 49 5.59 5.23 4.79
N PRO A 50 6.62 6.07 4.58
CA PRO A 50 6.98 6.55 3.25
C PRO A 50 7.18 5.38 2.27
N PHE A 51 6.70 5.54 1.03
CA PHE A 51 6.84 4.53 -0.02
C PHE A 51 8.32 4.30 -0.33
N GLY A 52 8.77 3.04 -0.29
CA GLY A 52 10.17 2.68 -0.48
C GLY A 52 10.38 1.19 -0.78
N PRO A 53 11.64 0.77 -0.99
CA PRO A 53 11.96 -0.62 -1.26
C PRO A 53 11.65 -1.52 -0.05
N ILE A 54 11.23 -2.75 -0.33
CA ILE A 54 11.06 -3.79 0.69
C ILE A 54 12.36 -4.59 0.77
N ALA A 55 13.03 -4.57 1.92
CA ALA A 55 14.23 -5.38 2.15
C ALA A 55 13.82 -6.83 2.42
N LEU A 56 14.26 -7.75 1.56
CA LEU A 56 13.96 -9.18 1.65
C LEU A 56 15.24 -10.00 1.58
N SER A 57 15.24 -11.15 2.25
CA SER A 57 16.27 -12.17 2.03
C SER A 57 16.24 -12.61 0.57
N PRO A 58 17.39 -12.78 -0.10
CA PRO A 58 17.45 -13.37 -1.43
C PRO A 58 16.83 -14.77 -1.50
N ALA A 59 16.66 -15.46 -0.37
CA ALA A 59 16.03 -16.77 -0.27
C ALA A 59 14.52 -16.72 0.05
N ALA A 60 13.89 -15.53 0.04
CA ALA A 60 12.46 -15.40 0.35
C ALA A 60 11.59 -16.22 -0.62
N THR A 61 10.65 -16.99 -0.08
CA THR A 61 9.85 -17.95 -0.86
C THR A 61 8.94 -17.28 -1.90
N CYS A 62 8.53 -16.02 -1.70
CA CYS A 62 7.84 -15.24 -2.72
C CYS A 62 8.67 -15.08 -4.00
N LEU A 63 10.01 -14.98 -3.89
CA LEU A 63 10.91 -14.81 -5.03
C LEU A 63 11.19 -16.11 -5.80
N HIS A 64 11.11 -17.26 -5.13
CA HIS A 64 11.51 -18.56 -5.72
C HIS A 64 10.33 -19.46 -6.07
N TYR A 65 9.26 -19.38 -5.28
CA TYR A 65 8.14 -20.34 -5.33
C TYR A 65 6.78 -19.65 -5.48
N GLY A 66 6.76 -18.33 -5.72
CA GLY A 66 5.51 -17.58 -5.94
C GLY A 66 4.58 -17.61 -4.73
N GLN A 67 5.12 -17.75 -3.51
CA GLN A 67 4.34 -17.70 -2.27
C GLN A 67 3.92 -16.25 -1.98
N GLU A 68 2.98 -15.75 -2.77
CA GLU A 68 2.45 -14.40 -2.71
C GLU A 68 1.01 -14.36 -3.22
N VAL A 69 0.26 -13.36 -2.77
CA VAL A 69 -1.11 -13.07 -3.22
C VAL A 69 -1.28 -11.56 -3.23
N PHE A 70 -2.08 -11.06 -4.17
CA PHE A 70 -2.41 -9.64 -4.25
C PHE A 70 -3.91 -9.47 -4.47
N GLU A 71 -4.40 -8.28 -4.14
CA GLU A 71 -5.77 -7.86 -4.41
C GLU A 71 -5.79 -6.51 -5.16
N GLY A 72 -6.92 -6.18 -5.78
CA GLY A 72 -7.06 -5.03 -6.67
C GLY A 72 -8.39 -4.31 -6.51
N MET A 73 -8.39 -3.24 -5.72
CA MET A 73 -9.56 -2.36 -5.54
C MET A 73 -9.26 -0.89 -5.87
N LYS A 74 -10.31 -0.07 -5.95
CA LYS A 74 -10.21 1.35 -6.31
C LYS A 74 -10.90 2.24 -5.27
N ALA A 75 -10.29 3.40 -5.04
CA ALA A 75 -10.89 4.53 -4.36
C ALA A 75 -11.33 5.58 -5.39
N TYR A 76 -12.54 6.11 -5.24
CA TYR A 76 -13.13 7.08 -6.16
C TYR A 76 -13.41 8.38 -5.42
N ARG A 77 -13.07 9.52 -6.03
CA ARG A 77 -13.47 10.84 -5.54
C ARG A 77 -14.81 11.20 -6.16
N THR A 78 -15.77 11.58 -5.32
CA THR A 78 -17.09 12.07 -5.75
C THR A 78 -17.05 13.56 -6.07
N GLU A 79 -18.09 14.06 -6.76
CA GLU A 79 -18.22 15.49 -7.10
C GLU A 79 -18.20 16.40 -5.86
N ASP A 80 -18.72 15.94 -4.72
CA ASP A 80 -18.68 16.65 -3.43
C ASP A 80 -17.36 16.47 -2.66
N GLY A 81 -16.34 15.85 -3.28
CA GLY A 81 -14.99 15.71 -2.76
C GLY A 81 -14.77 14.54 -1.81
N ARG A 82 -15.81 13.79 -1.42
CA ARG A 82 -15.67 12.58 -0.59
C ARG A 82 -14.94 11.47 -1.34
N ILE A 83 -14.33 10.56 -0.58
CA ILE A 83 -13.71 9.34 -1.12
C ILE A 83 -14.60 8.15 -0.82
N GLN A 84 -14.82 7.29 -1.80
CA GLN A 84 -15.61 6.08 -1.70
C GLN A 84 -14.81 4.86 -2.17
N LEU A 85 -15.09 3.71 -1.55
CA LEU A 85 -14.63 2.40 -1.98
C LEU A 85 -15.82 1.62 -2.52
N PHE A 86 -15.62 0.84 -3.59
CA PHE A 86 -16.67 -0.02 -4.12
C PHE A 86 -16.54 -1.44 -3.57
N ARG A 87 -17.48 -1.84 -2.70
CA ARG A 87 -17.57 -3.18 -2.10
C ARG A 87 -16.22 -3.70 -1.56
N PRO A 88 -15.52 -2.93 -0.69
CA PRO A 88 -14.20 -3.30 -0.20
C PRO A 88 -14.18 -4.68 0.49
N GLU A 89 -15.30 -5.10 1.10
CA GLU A 89 -15.47 -6.37 1.79
C GLU A 89 -15.52 -7.61 0.88
N LYS A 90 -15.46 -7.42 -0.45
CA LYS A 90 -15.49 -8.51 -1.45
C LYS A 90 -14.26 -8.53 -2.35
N ASN A 91 -13.23 -7.77 -1.98
CA ASN A 91 -11.88 -8.00 -2.45
C ASN A 91 -11.22 -8.94 -1.43
#